data_AF-A0A9J6EAU9-F1
#
_entry.id   AF-A0A9J6EAU9-F1
#
_cell.length_a   1.000
_cell.length_b   1.000
_cell.length_c   1.000
_cell.angle_alpha   90.00
_cell.angle_beta   90.00
_cell.angle_gamma   90.00
#
_symmetry.space_group_name_H-M   'P 1'
#
loop_
_entity.id
_entity.type
_entity.pdbx_description
1 polymer ?
#
loop_
_entity_poly.entity_id
_entity_poly.type
_entity_poly.pdbx_seq_one_letter_code
_entity_poly.pdbx_strand_id
1 'polypeptide(L)'
;MHVLTPPSRSMTRSDLSKEDITLCTESVANQPSLEDFHASYSLVLVDASGFLNVCAPVSIEAYLRVKHEARLAITFLDSCSADSFEVLFVTPLPFERTFDCFLLLNEEDLESAVEAQSLRAELADFSGSKSRPVAKATCQLLRKGFGNRVDLVSTRILTPSEWKITEEPPAVQESLEIGLLLDAAHCYATVQRGPAADSPDAAAFRQLWGDRSELRRFPDSSILEAVVWPGKSACERRSIILRIARHLLSRHAGIEACTVVGDFLDPLLCPAGIDFSSSHPYGTGEELGNEVVSVYDELSRTLRRLHNLPLTVSSVRGTSPTLRLTEVFPPLKGTLSTDFGTCFVQDNVYMMPLPFKAHIPHLIPVSTVVVHMEATGKWPDDLEALRRVKAAFHLTLARLLRDDEHLITAAHPEYVDVFKSGFVFRVRIAAHKEIGLARQSVTPNGAIKIKDTELSSKIELETEILPGLTSALHGLQQQHSTFSAACRLAKRWVASHLLSNHVSEECIELLAAAVYISPAPYVVPNSARLGFQRFLALLANHDWARQPLIINLADKFTSK
;
A
#
# COMPACT_ATOMS: atom_id res chain seq x y z
N MET A 1 -9.30 -22.44 -24.28
CA MET A 1 -8.18 -21.47 -24.39
C MET A 1 -7.88 -21.08 -25.84
N HIS A 2 -7.57 -22.01 -26.76
CA HIS A 2 -7.17 -21.69 -28.15
C HIS A 2 -8.08 -20.71 -28.96
N VAL A 3 -9.36 -20.59 -28.63
CA VAL A 3 -10.29 -19.64 -29.28
C VAL A 3 -10.29 -18.25 -28.62
N LEU A 4 -9.96 -18.15 -27.33
CA LEU A 4 -10.02 -16.91 -26.52
C LEU A 4 -8.66 -16.19 -26.43
N THR A 5 -7.56 -16.92 -26.54
CA THR A 5 -6.21 -16.35 -26.51
C THR A 5 -5.92 -15.45 -27.72
N PRO A 6 -6.27 -15.83 -28.97
CA PRO A 6 -6.05 -14.98 -30.14
C PRO A 6 -6.74 -13.61 -30.10
N PRO A 7 -8.05 -13.48 -29.76
CA PRO A 7 -8.69 -12.17 -29.67
C PRO A 7 -8.14 -11.34 -28.52
N SER A 8 -7.84 -11.92 -27.36
CA SER A 8 -7.23 -11.19 -26.23
C SER A 8 -5.85 -10.62 -26.60
N ARG A 9 -5.02 -11.42 -27.30
CA ARG A 9 -3.71 -10.99 -27.81
C ARG A 9 -3.82 -9.95 -28.91
N SER A 10 -4.83 -10.07 -29.78
CA SER A 10 -5.13 -9.08 -30.82
C SER A 10 -5.51 -7.74 -30.20
N MET A 11 -6.49 -7.70 -29.28
CA MET A 11 -6.92 -6.48 -28.59
C MET A 11 -5.81 -5.81 -27.77
N THR A 12 -4.86 -6.58 -27.26
CA THR A 12 -3.70 -6.05 -26.54
C THR A 12 -2.73 -5.30 -27.48
N ARG A 13 -2.61 -5.75 -28.73
CA ARG A 13 -1.66 -5.26 -29.72
C ARG A 13 -2.23 -4.17 -30.62
N SER A 14 -3.49 -4.30 -31.06
CA SER A 14 -4.15 -3.31 -31.93
C SER A 14 -4.53 -2.05 -31.16
N ASP A 15 -4.54 -0.92 -31.86
CA ASP A 15 -4.97 0.37 -31.34
C ASP A 15 -6.10 0.94 -32.20
N LEU A 16 -7.34 0.60 -31.86
CA LEU A 16 -8.54 1.06 -32.56
C LEU A 16 -8.75 2.59 -32.53
N SER A 17 -7.94 3.32 -31.76
CA SER A 17 -7.96 4.79 -31.76
C SER A 17 -7.07 5.41 -32.83
N LYS A 18 -6.14 4.63 -33.42
CA LYS A 18 -5.15 5.10 -34.40
C LYS A 18 -5.07 4.24 -35.66
N GLU A 19 -5.47 2.97 -35.57
CA GLU A 19 -5.43 2.04 -36.67
C GLU A 19 -6.74 2.09 -37.46
N ASP A 20 -6.60 2.23 -38.77
CA ASP A 20 -7.68 2.21 -39.75
C ASP A 20 -8.20 0.77 -39.95
N ILE A 21 -9.10 0.30 -39.09
CA ILE A 21 -9.67 -1.04 -39.21
C ILE A 21 -11.04 -0.99 -39.88
N THR A 22 -11.10 -1.54 -41.09
CA THR A 22 -12.34 -1.71 -41.87
C THR A 22 -12.50 -3.16 -42.31
N LEU A 23 -13.72 -3.67 -42.19
CA LEU A 23 -14.13 -4.97 -42.75
C LEU A 23 -14.69 -4.83 -44.18
N CYS A 24 -14.83 -3.61 -44.67
CA CYS A 24 -15.34 -3.32 -45.99
C CYS A 24 -14.25 -3.53 -47.05
N THR A 25 -14.49 -4.46 -47.99
CA THR A 25 -13.54 -4.81 -49.06
C THR A 25 -13.87 -4.13 -50.39
N GLU A 26 -15.05 -3.53 -50.52
CA GLU A 26 -15.56 -2.96 -51.77
C GLU A 26 -15.99 -1.50 -51.58
N SER A 27 -15.58 -0.61 -52.50
CA SER A 27 -15.95 0.82 -52.45
C SER A 27 -17.35 1.01 -53.00
N VAL A 28 -18.28 1.51 -52.18
CA VAL A 28 -19.66 1.82 -52.58
C VAL A 28 -19.83 3.34 -52.76
N ALA A 29 -20.72 3.79 -53.65
CA ALA A 29 -20.99 5.21 -53.85
C ALA A 29 -21.57 5.85 -52.55
N ASN A 30 -21.12 7.07 -52.22
CA ASN A 30 -21.47 7.82 -51.00
C ASN A 30 -21.00 7.20 -49.68
N GLN A 31 -20.05 6.26 -49.72
CA GLN A 31 -19.44 5.72 -48.52
C GLN A 31 -18.64 6.81 -47.78
N PRO A 32 -18.85 7.00 -46.46
CA PRO A 32 -18.04 7.90 -45.66
C PRO A 32 -16.58 7.44 -45.66
N SER A 33 -15.64 8.37 -45.73
CA SER A 33 -14.23 8.04 -45.60
C SER A 33 -13.89 7.66 -44.16
N LEU A 34 -12.78 6.94 -43.96
CA LEU A 34 -12.28 6.66 -42.62
C LEU A 34 -11.90 7.95 -41.87
N GLU A 35 -11.44 8.97 -42.60
CA GLU A 35 -11.18 10.31 -42.04
C GLU A 35 -12.45 10.94 -41.48
N ASP A 36 -13.60 10.80 -42.16
CA ASP A 36 -14.89 11.29 -41.67
C ASP A 36 -15.31 10.58 -40.37
N PHE A 37 -15.06 9.27 -40.29
CA PHE A 37 -15.30 8.50 -39.06
C PHE A 37 -14.38 8.95 -37.92
N HIS A 38 -13.09 9.14 -38.17
CA HIS A 38 -12.12 9.60 -37.16
C HIS A 38 -12.37 11.05 -36.72
N ALA A 39 -12.92 11.89 -37.59
CA ALA A 39 -13.34 13.24 -37.21
C ALA A 39 -14.51 13.23 -36.20
N SER A 40 -15.36 12.20 -36.25
CA SER A 40 -16.59 12.12 -35.45
C SER A 40 -16.46 11.20 -34.22
N TYR A 41 -15.66 10.14 -34.30
CA TYR A 41 -15.54 9.09 -33.29
C TYR A 41 -14.09 8.88 -32.85
N SER A 42 -13.90 8.63 -31.56
CA SER A 42 -12.57 8.31 -31.00
C SER A 42 -12.12 6.87 -31.28
N LEU A 43 -13.05 5.98 -31.63
CA LEU A 43 -12.80 4.57 -31.96
C LEU A 43 -13.51 4.24 -33.26
N VAL A 44 -12.79 3.65 -34.21
CA VAL A 44 -13.33 3.35 -35.54
C VAL A 44 -13.13 1.87 -35.84
N LEU A 45 -14.24 1.17 -36.05
CA LEU A 45 -14.27 -0.17 -36.62
C LEU A 45 -15.44 -0.24 -37.59
N VAL A 46 -15.14 -0.14 -38.88
CA VAL A 46 -16.16 -0.10 -39.92
C VAL A 46 -16.58 -1.51 -40.31
N ASP A 47 -17.89 -1.73 -40.36
CA ASP A 47 -18.49 -3.01 -40.75
C ASP A 47 -18.25 -3.35 -42.24
N ALA A 48 -18.72 -4.53 -42.66
CA ALA A 48 -18.57 -4.97 -44.05
C ALA A 48 -19.32 -4.08 -45.06
N SER A 49 -20.40 -3.41 -44.65
CA SER A 49 -21.14 -2.49 -45.53
C SER A 49 -20.41 -1.18 -45.81
N GLY A 50 -19.49 -0.77 -44.92
CA GLY A 50 -18.76 0.49 -45.06
C GLY A 50 -19.47 1.71 -44.46
N PHE A 51 -20.68 1.55 -43.92
CA PHE A 51 -21.50 2.67 -43.42
C PHE A 51 -21.67 2.69 -41.90
N LEU A 52 -21.39 1.58 -41.21
CA LEU A 52 -21.62 1.47 -39.76
C LEU A 52 -20.30 1.35 -39.00
N ASN A 53 -20.07 2.30 -38.08
CA ASN A 53 -19.04 2.15 -37.06
C ASN A 53 -19.56 1.29 -35.90
N VAL A 54 -19.07 0.05 -35.79
CA VAL A 54 -19.45 -0.89 -34.73
C VAL A 54 -19.05 -0.37 -33.34
N CYS A 55 -18.02 0.46 -33.28
CA CYS A 55 -17.53 1.06 -32.03
C CYS A 55 -18.22 2.38 -31.66
N ALA A 56 -19.22 2.85 -32.42
CA ALA A 56 -19.94 4.09 -32.12
C ALA A 56 -20.45 4.23 -30.67
N PRO A 57 -21.02 3.18 -30.02
CA PRO A 57 -21.48 3.30 -28.63
C PRO A 57 -20.37 3.08 -27.58
N VAL A 58 -19.16 2.72 -28.00
CA VAL A 58 -18.06 2.35 -27.09
C VAL A 58 -17.26 3.60 -26.75
N SER A 59 -17.16 3.93 -25.46
CA SER A 59 -16.28 5.01 -25.01
C SER A 59 -14.81 4.59 -25.04
N ILE A 60 -13.92 5.58 -25.18
CA ILE A 60 -12.47 5.33 -25.10
C ILE A 60 -12.07 4.76 -23.73
N GLU A 61 -12.74 5.18 -22.65
CA GLU A 61 -12.55 4.66 -21.30
C GLU A 61 -12.88 3.17 -21.20
N ALA A 62 -14.02 2.75 -21.79
CA ALA A 62 -14.42 1.36 -21.82
C ALA A 62 -13.43 0.51 -22.64
N TYR A 63 -13.00 1.00 -23.80
CA TYR A 63 -11.99 0.32 -24.62
C TYR A 63 -10.66 0.15 -23.89
N LEU A 64 -10.15 1.23 -23.26
CA LEU A 64 -8.90 1.18 -22.51
C LEU A 64 -9.00 0.23 -21.31
N ARG A 65 -10.15 0.17 -20.64
CA ARG A 65 -10.40 -0.81 -19.58
C ARG A 65 -10.36 -2.23 -20.13
N VAL A 66 -11.08 -2.53 -21.21
CA VAL A 66 -11.05 -3.88 -21.82
C VAL A 66 -9.63 -4.25 -22.24
N LYS A 67 -8.86 -3.30 -22.78
CA LYS A 67 -7.44 -3.52 -23.15
C LYS A 67 -6.57 -3.80 -21.92
N HIS A 68 -6.82 -3.11 -20.81
CA HIS A 68 -6.14 -3.37 -19.53
C HIS A 68 -6.48 -4.77 -19.00
N GLU A 69 -7.76 -5.12 -18.92
CA GLU A 69 -8.20 -6.44 -18.44
C GLU A 69 -7.71 -7.57 -19.35
N ALA A 70 -7.69 -7.37 -20.67
CA ALA A 70 -7.15 -8.35 -21.62
C ALA A 70 -5.65 -8.60 -21.39
N ARG A 71 -4.87 -7.56 -21.03
CA ARG A 71 -3.44 -7.72 -20.67
C ARG A 71 -3.29 -8.55 -19.42
N LEU A 72 -4.04 -8.25 -18.36
CA LEU A 72 -4.03 -9.04 -17.12
C LEU A 72 -4.44 -10.48 -17.38
N ALA A 73 -5.48 -10.68 -18.19
CA ALA A 73 -5.94 -12.01 -18.54
C ALA A 73 -4.87 -12.84 -19.24
N ILE A 74 -4.08 -12.24 -20.15
CA ILE A 74 -2.94 -12.91 -20.78
C ILE A 74 -1.88 -13.28 -19.75
N THR A 75 -1.54 -12.37 -18.83
CA THR A 75 -0.58 -12.66 -17.75
C THR A 75 -1.04 -13.84 -16.88
N PHE A 76 -2.32 -13.90 -16.53
CA PHE A 76 -2.87 -15.01 -15.74
C PHE A 76 -2.95 -16.32 -16.53
N LEU A 77 -3.25 -16.27 -17.83
CA LEU A 77 -3.19 -17.43 -18.71
C LEU A 77 -1.76 -17.98 -18.86
N ASP A 78 -0.77 -17.10 -18.99
CA ASP A 78 0.63 -17.48 -19.16
C ASP A 78 1.26 -17.98 -17.84
N SER A 79 0.71 -17.59 -16.68
CA SER A 79 1.17 -18.06 -15.36
C SER A 79 0.95 -19.55 -15.09
N CYS A 80 0.09 -20.23 -15.88
CA CYS A 80 -0.24 -21.65 -15.76
C CYS A 80 -0.60 -22.12 -14.33
N SER A 81 -1.10 -21.22 -13.48
CA SER A 81 -1.52 -21.57 -12.12
C SER A 81 -2.83 -22.37 -12.13
N ALA A 82 -3.03 -23.23 -11.13
CA ALA A 82 -4.28 -24.00 -11.00
C ALA A 82 -5.50 -23.09 -10.82
N ASP A 83 -5.30 -21.92 -10.21
CA ASP A 83 -6.37 -20.98 -9.86
C ASP A 83 -6.67 -19.98 -11.00
N SER A 84 -5.90 -19.99 -12.09
CA SER A 84 -6.07 -19.05 -13.21
C SER A 84 -7.50 -19.08 -13.79
N PHE A 85 -8.19 -20.22 -13.77
CA PHE A 85 -9.56 -20.31 -14.27
C PHE A 85 -10.56 -19.55 -13.37
N GLU A 86 -10.47 -19.72 -12.04
CA GLU A 86 -11.35 -19.05 -11.09
C GLU A 86 -11.13 -17.54 -11.10
N VAL A 87 -9.87 -17.12 -11.20
CA VAL A 87 -9.47 -15.72 -11.34
C VAL A 87 -10.06 -15.09 -12.60
N LEU A 88 -10.04 -15.79 -13.73
CA LEU A 88 -10.47 -15.23 -15.03
C LEU A 88 -11.98 -15.22 -15.24
N PHE A 89 -12.70 -16.24 -14.76
CA PHE A 89 -14.09 -16.47 -15.19
C PHE A 89 -15.10 -16.53 -14.05
N VAL A 90 -14.66 -16.76 -12.81
CA VAL A 90 -15.57 -16.97 -11.67
C VAL A 90 -15.59 -15.74 -10.75
N THR A 91 -14.44 -15.12 -10.54
CA THR A 91 -14.30 -14.07 -9.52
C THR A 91 -14.92 -12.74 -9.98
N PRO A 92 -15.94 -12.21 -9.27
CA PRO A 92 -16.53 -10.93 -9.63
C PRO A 92 -15.58 -9.77 -9.30
N LEU A 93 -15.52 -8.80 -10.23
CA LEU A 93 -14.71 -7.58 -10.16
C LEU A 93 -15.60 -6.35 -9.94
N PRO A 94 -16.07 -6.08 -8.71
CA PRO A 94 -16.83 -4.86 -8.47
C PRO A 94 -15.94 -3.63 -8.56
N PHE A 95 -16.53 -2.56 -9.06
CA PHE A 95 -15.87 -1.30 -9.38
C PHE A 95 -15.08 -0.74 -8.19
N GLU A 96 -15.64 -0.83 -6.99
CA GLU A 96 -15.08 -0.29 -5.75
C GLU A 96 -13.77 -0.98 -5.31
N ARG A 97 -13.56 -2.21 -5.77
CA ARG A 97 -12.35 -3.01 -5.53
C ARG A 97 -11.38 -3.01 -6.70
N THR A 98 -11.74 -2.43 -7.83
CA THR A 98 -10.84 -2.31 -8.99
C THR A 98 -9.97 -1.06 -8.88
N PHE A 99 -10.55 0.09 -8.50
CA PHE A 99 -9.86 1.37 -8.53
C PHE A 99 -9.40 1.85 -7.15
N ASP A 100 -8.29 2.59 -7.12
CA ASP A 100 -7.69 3.15 -5.92
C ASP A 100 -8.42 4.40 -5.41
N CYS A 101 -8.94 5.21 -6.32
CA CYS A 101 -9.67 6.44 -6.00
C CYS A 101 -10.92 6.56 -6.85
N PHE A 102 -11.97 7.16 -6.29
CA PHE A 102 -13.21 7.48 -7.00
C PHE A 102 -13.53 8.97 -6.93
N LEU A 103 -14.08 9.49 -8.02
CA LEU A 103 -14.74 10.80 -8.07
C LEU A 103 -16.22 10.55 -8.27
N LEU A 104 -17.04 11.11 -7.39
CA LEU A 104 -18.49 11.00 -7.45
C LEU A 104 -19.05 12.36 -7.83
N LEU A 105 -19.71 12.43 -8.99
CA LEU A 105 -20.34 13.62 -9.52
C LEU A 105 -21.86 13.44 -9.50
N ASN A 106 -22.54 14.38 -8.84
CA ASN A 106 -23.99 14.42 -8.78
C ASN A 106 -24.58 15.23 -9.95
N GLU A 107 -25.90 15.37 -10.01
CA GLU A 107 -26.57 16.07 -11.10
C GLU A 107 -26.19 17.57 -11.21
N GLU A 108 -25.93 18.23 -10.07
CA GLU A 108 -25.50 19.65 -10.03
C GLU A 108 -24.08 19.82 -10.59
N ASP A 109 -23.19 18.88 -10.26
CA ASP A 109 -21.84 18.82 -10.80
C ASP A 109 -21.86 18.59 -12.32
N LEU A 110 -22.76 17.71 -12.80
CA LEU A 110 -22.94 17.44 -14.23
C LEU A 110 -23.42 18.70 -14.97
N GLU A 111 -24.38 19.43 -14.43
CA GLU A 111 -24.85 20.69 -15.04
C GLU A 111 -23.73 21.73 -15.12
N SER A 112 -22.97 21.89 -14.03
CA SER A 112 -21.83 22.82 -13.97
C SER A 112 -20.77 22.48 -15.03
N ALA A 113 -20.48 21.20 -15.21
CA ALA A 113 -19.55 20.72 -16.22
C ALA A 113 -20.04 20.97 -17.65
N VAL A 114 -21.34 20.76 -17.92
CA VAL A 114 -21.95 21.04 -19.23
C VAL A 114 -21.75 22.50 -19.63
N GLU A 115 -22.00 23.43 -18.71
CA GLU A 115 -21.85 24.87 -18.96
C GLU A 115 -20.37 25.25 -19.14
N ALA A 116 -19.52 24.84 -18.20
CA ALA A 116 -18.10 25.21 -18.20
C ALA A 116 -17.36 24.67 -19.44
N GLN A 117 -17.75 23.50 -19.94
CA GLN A 117 -17.13 22.84 -21.08
C GLN A 117 -17.89 23.04 -22.39
N SER A 118 -18.96 23.85 -22.39
CA SER A 118 -19.77 24.16 -23.58
C SER A 118 -20.34 22.93 -24.30
N LEU A 119 -20.76 21.91 -23.53
CA LEU A 119 -21.18 20.60 -24.06
C LEU A 119 -22.66 20.55 -24.51
N ARG A 120 -23.39 21.67 -24.48
CA ARG A 120 -24.83 21.70 -24.80
C ARG A 120 -25.18 21.12 -26.17
N ALA A 121 -24.32 21.31 -27.17
CA ALA A 121 -24.55 20.75 -28.51
C ALA A 121 -24.44 19.22 -28.52
N GLU A 122 -23.47 18.66 -27.78
CA GLU A 122 -23.26 17.21 -27.68
C GLU A 122 -24.40 16.50 -26.94
N LEU A 123 -25.17 17.20 -26.08
CA LEU A 123 -26.32 16.60 -25.39
C LEU A 123 -27.37 16.05 -26.36
N ALA A 124 -27.52 16.67 -27.55
CA ALA A 124 -28.47 16.22 -28.56
C ALA A 124 -28.16 14.80 -29.04
N ASP A 125 -26.88 14.45 -29.15
CA ASP A 125 -26.41 13.13 -29.58
C ASP A 125 -26.72 12.03 -28.55
N PHE A 126 -26.95 12.41 -27.29
CA PHE A 126 -27.23 11.50 -26.18
C PHE A 126 -28.63 11.66 -25.59
N SER A 127 -29.59 12.12 -26.40
CA SER A 127 -31.01 12.27 -25.97
C SER A 127 -31.18 13.14 -24.72
N GLY A 128 -30.31 14.12 -24.53
CA GLY A 128 -30.32 15.03 -23.38
C GLY A 128 -29.59 14.52 -22.12
N SER A 129 -29.03 13.31 -22.14
CA SER A 129 -28.22 12.79 -21.02
C SER A 129 -26.92 13.58 -20.87
N LYS A 130 -26.67 14.12 -19.68
CA LYS A 130 -25.45 14.88 -19.35
C LYS A 130 -24.30 13.95 -18.99
N SER A 131 -24.62 12.78 -18.44
CA SER A 131 -23.64 11.83 -17.89
C SER A 131 -22.57 11.42 -18.91
N ARG A 132 -22.96 11.14 -20.16
CA ARG A 132 -22.03 10.64 -21.20
C ARG A 132 -21.10 11.74 -21.75
N PRO A 133 -21.58 12.92 -22.19
CA PRO A 133 -20.70 14.01 -22.60
C PRO A 133 -19.75 14.46 -21.50
N VAL A 134 -20.27 14.65 -20.28
CA VAL A 134 -19.44 15.05 -19.13
C VAL A 134 -18.42 13.98 -18.79
N ALA A 135 -18.78 12.68 -18.85
CA ALA A 135 -17.84 11.59 -18.68
C ALA A 135 -16.68 11.65 -19.67
N LYS A 136 -16.98 11.79 -20.96
CA LYS A 136 -15.98 11.89 -22.04
C LYS A 136 -15.03 13.08 -21.81
N ALA A 137 -15.58 14.28 -21.63
CA ALA A 137 -14.79 15.49 -21.46
C ALA A 137 -13.95 15.47 -20.16
N THR A 138 -14.55 15.03 -19.05
CA THR A 138 -13.87 14.93 -17.75
C THR A 138 -12.77 13.87 -17.77
N CYS A 139 -12.99 12.70 -18.37
CA CYS A 139 -11.96 11.66 -18.44
C CYS A 139 -10.78 12.07 -19.31
N GLN A 140 -11.02 12.81 -20.40
CA GLN A 140 -9.95 13.40 -21.21
C GLN A 140 -9.13 14.42 -20.40
N LEU A 141 -9.80 15.30 -19.66
CA LEU A 141 -9.16 16.27 -18.75
C LEU A 141 -8.31 15.56 -17.69
N LEU A 142 -8.87 14.55 -17.02
CA LEU A 142 -8.18 13.83 -15.95
C LEU A 142 -6.98 13.03 -16.48
N ARG A 143 -7.10 12.35 -17.63
CA ARG A 143 -5.95 11.67 -18.26
C ARG A 143 -4.82 12.65 -18.57
N LYS A 144 -5.15 13.81 -19.15
CA LYS A 144 -4.15 14.84 -19.47
C LYS A 144 -3.52 15.44 -18.20
N GLY A 145 -4.32 15.69 -17.16
CA GLY A 145 -3.86 16.29 -15.92
C GLY A 145 -3.04 15.34 -15.03
N PHE A 146 -3.50 14.11 -14.84
CA PHE A 146 -2.77 13.12 -14.05
C PHE A 146 -1.54 12.58 -14.76
N GLY A 147 -1.56 12.47 -16.09
CA GLY A 147 -0.46 11.90 -16.87
C GLY A 147 -0.05 10.53 -16.33
N ASN A 148 1.24 10.34 -16.08
CA ASN A 148 1.81 9.07 -15.62
C ASN A 148 1.39 8.64 -14.20
N ARG A 149 0.61 9.44 -13.46
CA ARG A 149 0.13 9.09 -12.12
C ARG A 149 -1.01 8.08 -12.13
N VAL A 150 -1.68 7.92 -13.26
CA VAL A 150 -2.88 7.09 -13.42
C VAL A 150 -2.68 6.18 -14.63
N ASP A 151 -2.80 4.88 -14.41
CA ASP A 151 -2.72 3.85 -15.46
C ASP A 151 -4.03 3.72 -16.22
N LEU A 152 -5.16 3.87 -15.52
CA LEU A 152 -6.49 3.71 -16.10
C LEU A 152 -7.49 4.68 -15.46
N VAL A 153 -8.24 5.36 -16.34
CA VAL A 153 -9.45 6.11 -15.97
C VAL A 153 -10.63 5.36 -16.55
N SER A 154 -11.61 5.05 -15.69
CA SER A 154 -12.83 4.36 -16.09
C SER A 154 -14.04 5.06 -15.49
N THR A 155 -15.20 4.85 -16.12
CA THR A 155 -16.46 5.45 -15.68
C THR A 155 -17.49 4.39 -15.35
N ARG A 156 -18.34 4.70 -14.38
CA ARG A 156 -19.58 3.99 -14.10
C ARG A 156 -20.71 5.02 -14.11
N ILE A 157 -21.62 4.85 -15.05
CA ILE A 157 -22.84 5.67 -15.18
C ILE A 157 -23.97 4.84 -14.57
N LEU A 158 -24.86 5.47 -13.81
CA LEU A 158 -26.02 4.78 -13.26
C LEU A 158 -26.87 4.19 -14.38
N THR A 159 -27.20 2.90 -14.23
CA THR A 159 -28.16 2.24 -15.10
C THR A 159 -29.54 2.84 -14.83
N PRO A 160 -30.32 3.21 -15.86
CA PRO A 160 -31.70 3.64 -15.66
C PRO A 160 -32.48 2.56 -14.92
N SER A 161 -33.39 2.98 -14.05
CA SER A 161 -34.27 2.05 -13.33
C SER A 161 -35.13 1.29 -14.33
N GLU A 162 -35.35 -0.01 -14.12
CA GLU A 162 -36.33 -0.76 -14.88
C GLU A 162 -37.74 -0.39 -14.38
N TRP A 163 -38.68 -0.16 -15.30
CA TRP A 163 -40.08 0.11 -14.98
C TRP A 163 -41.00 -0.85 -15.73
N LYS A 164 -42.21 -1.05 -15.21
CA LYS A 164 -43.21 -1.88 -15.90
C LYS A 164 -43.71 -1.17 -17.13
N ILE A 165 -44.09 -1.93 -18.15
CA ILE A 165 -44.70 -1.42 -19.40
C ILE A 165 -45.98 -0.59 -19.11
N THR A 166 -46.64 -0.86 -17.97
CA THR A 166 -47.86 -0.17 -17.53
C THR A 166 -47.61 1.14 -16.78
N GLU A 167 -46.35 1.45 -16.44
CA GLU A 167 -45.97 2.61 -15.64
C GLU A 167 -45.27 3.66 -16.53
N GLU A 168 -45.38 4.93 -16.16
CA GLU A 168 -44.63 5.99 -16.83
C GLU A 168 -43.13 5.86 -16.54
N PRO A 169 -42.25 6.29 -17.48
CA PRO A 169 -40.81 6.20 -17.27
C PRO A 169 -40.40 7.02 -16.04
N PRO A 170 -39.59 6.45 -15.13
CA PRO A 170 -39.15 7.15 -13.93
C PRO A 170 -38.26 8.33 -14.30
N ALA A 171 -38.28 9.38 -13.47
CA ALA A 171 -37.34 10.49 -13.60
C ALA A 171 -35.91 9.94 -13.50
N VAL A 172 -35.10 10.21 -14.53
CA VAL A 172 -33.72 9.73 -14.59
C VAL A 172 -32.87 10.62 -13.70
N GLN A 173 -32.46 10.10 -12.55
CA GLN A 173 -31.45 10.76 -11.73
C GLN A 173 -30.07 10.45 -12.31
N GLU A 174 -29.41 11.47 -12.83
CA GLU A 174 -28.10 11.31 -13.44
C GLU A 174 -26.99 11.46 -12.40
N SER A 175 -26.07 10.49 -12.39
CA SER A 175 -24.81 10.61 -11.66
C SER A 175 -23.70 9.91 -12.42
N LEU A 176 -22.48 10.35 -12.15
CA LEU A 176 -21.29 9.85 -12.80
C LEU A 176 -20.24 9.51 -11.75
N GLU A 177 -19.74 8.28 -11.81
CA GLU A 177 -18.60 7.86 -11.01
C GLU A 177 -17.40 7.63 -11.91
N ILE A 178 -16.24 8.17 -11.50
CA ILE A 178 -14.97 8.02 -12.21
C ILE A 178 -14.00 7.30 -11.30
N GLY A 179 -13.54 6.12 -11.73
CA GLY A 179 -12.51 5.34 -11.06
C GLY A 179 -11.12 5.65 -11.63
N LEU A 180 -10.15 5.85 -10.74
CA LEU A 180 -8.74 6.07 -11.07
C LEU A 180 -7.91 4.91 -10.55
N LEU A 181 -7.20 4.24 -11.46
CA LEU A 181 -6.20 3.24 -11.13
C LEU A 181 -4.84 3.93 -11.10
N LEU A 182 -4.19 3.98 -9.95
CA LEU A 182 -2.97 4.75 -9.77
C LEU A 182 -1.74 3.96 -10.21
N ASP A 183 -0.74 4.65 -10.74
CA ASP A 183 0.58 4.09 -11.00
C ASP A 183 1.46 4.20 -9.74
N ALA A 184 2.04 3.08 -9.32
CA ALA A 184 2.81 2.99 -8.08
C ALA A 184 4.04 3.90 -8.06
N ALA A 185 4.69 4.12 -9.21
CA ALA A 185 5.95 4.84 -9.30
C ALA A 185 5.77 6.36 -9.25
N HIS A 186 4.66 6.88 -9.78
CA HIS A 186 4.48 8.32 -9.98
C HIS A 186 3.34 8.93 -9.15
N CYS A 187 2.36 8.14 -8.67
CA CYS A 187 1.11 8.68 -8.08
C CYS A 187 1.35 9.71 -6.97
N TYR A 188 2.30 9.47 -6.05
CA TYR A 188 2.58 10.32 -4.89
C TYR A 188 3.74 11.30 -5.06
N ALA A 189 4.27 11.46 -6.27
CA ALA A 189 5.35 12.41 -6.53
C ALA A 189 4.92 13.85 -6.20
N THR A 190 5.72 14.60 -5.45
CA THR A 190 5.40 15.99 -5.10
C THR A 190 5.56 16.96 -6.26
N VAL A 191 6.39 16.62 -7.25
CA VAL A 191 6.64 17.46 -8.43
C VAL A 191 6.15 16.73 -9.67
N GLN A 192 5.31 17.42 -10.45
CA GLN A 192 4.94 16.99 -11.79
C GLN A 192 5.78 17.77 -12.80
N ARG A 193 6.62 17.04 -13.54
CA ARG A 193 7.42 17.62 -14.63
C ARG A 193 6.52 17.84 -15.85
N GLY A 194 6.60 19.02 -16.42
CA GLY A 194 5.99 19.39 -17.70
C GLY A 194 7.03 19.44 -18.83
N PRO A 195 6.66 20.01 -19.98
CA PRO A 195 7.56 20.19 -21.11
C PRO A 195 8.61 21.27 -20.86
N ALA A 196 9.63 21.32 -21.72
CA ALA A 196 10.62 22.40 -21.71
C ALA A 196 9.97 23.76 -22.00
N ALA A 197 10.50 24.83 -21.40
CA ALA A 197 9.89 26.16 -21.46
C ALA A 197 9.76 26.75 -22.87
N ASP A 198 10.62 26.30 -23.78
CA ASP A 198 10.70 26.66 -25.19
C ASP A 198 9.82 25.78 -26.10
N SER A 199 9.27 24.68 -25.58
CA SER A 199 8.36 23.82 -26.34
C SER A 199 7.00 24.50 -26.58
N PRO A 200 6.35 24.31 -27.75
CA PRO A 200 4.98 24.77 -27.98
C PRO A 200 3.99 24.19 -26.94
N ASP A 201 4.27 23.01 -26.41
CA ASP A 201 3.44 22.33 -25.42
C ASP A 201 3.43 23.05 -24.05
N ALA A 202 4.41 23.93 -23.79
CA ALA A 202 4.47 24.71 -22.55
C ALA A 202 3.26 25.63 -22.40
N ALA A 203 2.76 26.20 -23.50
CA ALA A 203 1.56 27.03 -23.47
C ALA A 203 0.32 26.22 -23.04
N ALA A 204 0.17 25.01 -23.58
CA ALA A 204 -0.92 24.10 -23.22
C ALA A 204 -0.81 23.63 -21.76
N PHE A 205 0.40 23.40 -21.26
CA PHE A 205 0.65 23.05 -19.86
C PHE A 205 0.28 24.20 -18.91
N ARG A 206 0.69 25.43 -19.24
CA ARG A 206 0.32 26.64 -18.49
C ARG A 206 -1.19 26.88 -18.49
N GLN A 207 -1.87 26.64 -19.61
CA GLN A 207 -3.33 26.77 -19.67
C GLN A 207 -4.05 25.74 -18.79
N LEU A 208 -3.56 24.49 -18.80
CA LEU A 208 -4.10 23.40 -18.00
C LEU A 208 -3.97 23.69 -16.49
N TRP A 209 -2.80 24.11 -16.04
CA TRP A 209 -2.52 24.28 -14.60
C TRP A 209 -2.76 25.68 -14.07
N GLY A 210 -2.72 26.70 -14.92
CA GLY A 210 -2.92 28.08 -14.55
C GLY A 210 -1.83 28.62 -13.62
N ASP A 211 -2.28 29.18 -12.51
CA ASP A 211 -1.46 29.75 -11.43
C ASP A 211 -0.56 28.72 -10.73
N ARG A 212 -0.84 27.43 -10.89
CA ARG A 212 -0.01 26.34 -10.34
C ARG A 212 1.21 25.99 -11.18
N SER A 213 1.29 26.45 -12.43
CA SER A 213 2.46 26.21 -13.31
C SER A 213 3.58 27.17 -12.92
N GLU A 214 4.76 26.63 -12.63
CA GLU A 214 5.98 27.40 -12.39
C GLU A 214 7.15 26.88 -13.23
N LEU A 215 8.05 27.78 -13.64
CA LEU A 215 9.31 27.40 -14.24
C LEU A 215 10.27 26.94 -13.15
N ARG A 216 10.74 25.70 -13.26
CA ARG A 216 11.63 25.10 -12.28
C ARG A 216 12.90 24.57 -12.92
N ARG A 217 14.05 24.94 -12.35
CA ARG A 217 15.34 24.34 -12.68
C ARG A 217 15.52 23.04 -11.92
N PHE A 218 15.82 21.96 -12.63
CA PHE A 218 16.06 20.63 -12.07
C PHE A 218 17.57 20.37 -11.88
N PRO A 219 17.96 19.35 -11.08
CA PRO A 219 19.37 19.01 -10.85
C PRO A 219 20.16 18.66 -12.12
N ASP A 220 19.48 18.23 -13.17
CA ASP A 220 20.02 18.00 -14.51
C ASP A 220 20.25 19.30 -15.31
N SER A 221 20.10 20.46 -14.68
CA SER A 221 20.15 21.81 -15.27
C SER A 221 19.07 22.10 -16.30
N SER A 222 18.11 21.20 -16.52
CA SER A 222 16.95 21.46 -17.37
C SER A 222 16.02 22.49 -16.71
N ILE A 223 15.40 23.34 -17.53
CA ILE A 223 14.37 24.30 -17.10
C ILE A 223 13.08 23.85 -17.76
N LEU A 224 12.17 23.30 -16.95
CA LEU A 224 10.89 22.79 -17.41
C LEU A 224 9.76 23.57 -16.72
N GLU A 225 8.60 23.62 -17.37
CA GLU A 225 7.35 23.90 -16.66
C GLU A 225 7.11 22.78 -15.65
N ALA A 226 6.64 23.12 -14.45
CA ALA A 226 6.38 22.14 -13.41
C ALA A 226 5.21 22.57 -12.51
N VAL A 227 4.60 21.59 -11.86
CA VAL A 227 3.61 21.81 -10.80
C VAL A 227 4.09 21.15 -9.53
N VAL A 228 4.04 21.90 -8.43
CA VAL A 228 4.48 21.43 -7.12
C VAL A 228 3.30 21.27 -6.17
N TRP A 229 3.13 20.04 -5.70
CA TRP A 229 2.17 19.66 -4.68
C TRP A 229 2.91 19.44 -3.36
N PRO A 230 2.76 20.34 -2.36
CA PRO A 230 3.38 20.14 -1.06
C PRO A 230 2.85 18.87 -0.38
N GLY A 231 3.76 18.06 0.16
CA GLY A 231 3.43 16.87 0.95
C GLY A 231 4.63 16.47 1.80
N LYS A 232 4.60 16.88 3.08
CA LYS A 232 5.66 16.61 4.05
C LYS A 232 5.62 15.18 4.57
N SER A 233 4.43 14.65 4.81
CA SER A 233 4.18 13.27 5.26
C SER A 233 3.61 12.38 4.15
N ALA A 234 3.68 11.07 4.32
CA ALA A 234 3.08 10.06 3.46
C ALA A 234 1.57 10.29 3.29
N CYS A 235 0.88 10.60 4.38
CA CYS A 235 -0.53 10.98 4.38
C CYS A 235 -0.81 12.21 3.50
N GLU A 236 -0.04 13.30 3.67
CA GLU A 236 -0.20 14.49 2.82
C GLU A 236 0.10 14.19 1.36
N ARG A 237 1.09 13.32 1.07
CA ARG A 237 1.40 12.89 -0.29
C ARG A 237 0.27 12.07 -0.91
N ARG A 238 -0.41 11.21 -0.15
CA ARG A 238 -1.62 10.50 -0.64
C ARG A 238 -2.75 11.46 -1.01
N SER A 239 -2.90 12.56 -0.27
CA SER A 239 -3.88 13.62 -0.57
C SER A 239 -3.63 14.37 -1.89
N ILE A 240 -2.44 14.26 -2.49
CA ILE A 240 -2.09 14.94 -3.74
C ILE A 240 -3.05 14.56 -4.87
N ILE A 241 -3.44 13.29 -4.97
CA ILE A 241 -4.37 12.81 -6.01
C ILE A 241 -5.70 13.56 -5.95
N LEU A 242 -6.25 13.69 -4.75
CA LEU A 242 -7.49 14.39 -4.49
C LEU A 242 -7.37 15.91 -4.75
N ARG A 243 -6.22 16.51 -4.43
CA ARG A 243 -5.95 17.92 -4.71
C ARG A 243 -5.80 18.21 -6.21
N ILE A 244 -5.19 17.30 -6.96
CA ILE A 244 -5.10 17.38 -8.43
C ILE A 244 -6.50 17.31 -9.03
N ALA A 245 -7.30 16.30 -8.64
CA ALA A 245 -8.66 16.13 -9.16
C ALA A 245 -9.50 17.39 -8.91
N ARG A 246 -9.52 17.90 -7.67
CA ARG A 246 -10.26 19.13 -7.33
C ARG A 246 -9.79 20.34 -8.11
N HIS A 247 -8.48 20.53 -8.28
CA HIS A 247 -7.93 21.65 -9.04
C HIS A 247 -8.38 21.61 -10.51
N LEU A 248 -8.27 20.42 -11.14
CA LEU A 248 -8.66 20.25 -12.54
C LEU A 248 -10.16 20.46 -12.74
N LEU A 249 -10.99 19.86 -11.89
CA LEU A 249 -12.45 19.95 -11.97
C LEU A 249 -12.97 21.36 -11.68
N SER A 250 -12.45 22.04 -10.67
CA SER A 250 -12.83 23.42 -10.38
C SER A 250 -12.47 24.36 -11.54
N ARG A 251 -11.26 24.21 -12.10
CA ARG A 251 -10.76 25.10 -13.15
C ARG A 251 -11.43 24.90 -14.50
N HIS A 252 -11.69 23.66 -14.90
CA HIS A 252 -12.12 23.32 -16.27
C HIS A 252 -13.52 22.72 -16.37
N ALA A 253 -14.16 22.41 -15.24
CA ALA A 253 -15.52 21.86 -15.22
C ALA A 253 -16.46 22.64 -14.29
N GLY A 254 -16.01 23.73 -13.65
CA GLY A 254 -16.86 24.53 -12.75
C GLY A 254 -17.30 23.79 -11.48
N ILE A 255 -16.68 22.66 -11.14
CA ILE A 255 -17.06 21.83 -9.99
C ILE A 255 -16.17 22.20 -8.79
N GLU A 256 -16.70 22.96 -7.84
CA GLU A 256 -15.96 23.41 -6.66
C GLU A 256 -15.91 22.35 -5.53
N ALA A 257 -16.98 21.56 -5.37
CA ALA A 257 -17.18 20.65 -4.23
C ALA A 257 -17.33 19.17 -4.65
N CYS A 258 -16.34 18.62 -5.35
CA CYS A 258 -16.36 17.21 -5.74
C CYS A 258 -16.11 16.26 -4.56
N THR A 259 -16.97 15.23 -4.44
CA THR A 259 -16.77 14.12 -3.50
C THR A 259 -15.72 13.15 -4.07
N VAL A 260 -14.59 13.05 -3.36
CA VAL A 260 -13.48 12.18 -3.75
C VAL A 260 -13.30 11.09 -2.70
N VAL A 261 -13.48 9.84 -3.09
CA VAL A 261 -13.26 8.67 -2.24
C VAL A 261 -11.84 8.16 -2.47
N GLY A 262 -10.90 8.64 -1.65
CA GLY A 262 -9.51 8.19 -1.59
C GLY A 262 -9.18 7.50 -0.27
N ASP A 263 -8.02 7.77 0.31
CA ASP A 263 -7.60 7.25 1.62
C ASP A 263 -8.26 7.97 2.81
N PHE A 264 -9.60 8.01 2.81
CA PHE A 264 -10.40 8.62 3.89
C PHE A 264 -10.23 7.91 5.25
N LEU A 265 -9.60 6.73 5.27
CA LEU A 265 -9.28 5.97 6.47
C LEU A 265 -7.97 6.40 7.13
N ASP A 266 -7.16 7.25 6.51
CA ASP A 266 -5.90 7.74 7.10
C ASP A 266 -6.03 8.30 8.53
N PRO A 267 -7.08 9.09 8.87
CA PRO A 267 -7.27 9.57 10.25
C PRO A 267 -7.39 8.45 11.30
N LEU A 268 -7.72 7.23 10.89
CA LEU A 268 -7.76 6.06 11.77
C LEU A 268 -6.37 5.60 12.21
N LEU A 269 -5.31 6.00 11.51
CA LEU A 269 -3.93 5.69 11.88
C LEU A 269 -3.29 6.80 12.72
N CYS A 270 -4.03 7.87 13.01
CA CYS A 270 -3.63 8.92 13.95
C CYS A 270 -4.04 8.55 15.39
N PRO A 271 -3.13 8.65 16.37
CA PRO A 271 -3.48 8.55 17.79
C PRO A 271 -4.50 9.63 18.17
N ALA A 272 -5.65 9.22 18.72
CA ALA A 272 -6.66 10.16 19.20
C ALA A 272 -6.18 10.84 20.50
N GLY A 273 -6.45 12.14 20.63
CA GLY A 273 -6.15 12.89 21.85
C GLY A 273 -4.68 13.30 22.02
N ILE A 274 -3.87 13.21 20.96
CA ILE A 274 -2.49 13.72 20.93
C ILE A 274 -2.39 14.83 19.89
N ASP A 275 -2.05 16.03 20.35
CA ASP A 275 -1.81 17.17 19.47
C ASP A 275 -0.35 17.18 18.99
N PHE A 276 -0.16 16.94 17.70
CA PHE A 276 1.14 17.04 17.05
C PHE A 276 1.36 18.46 16.52
N SER A 277 2.59 18.96 16.65
CA SER A 277 2.96 20.28 16.12
C SER A 277 2.81 20.32 14.60
N SER A 278 2.34 21.45 14.07
CA SER A 278 2.26 21.70 12.62
C SER A 278 3.62 21.65 11.91
N SER A 279 4.72 21.82 12.65
CA SER A 279 6.08 21.66 12.12
C SER A 279 6.42 20.20 11.82
N HIS A 280 5.86 19.26 12.59
CA HIS A 280 6.15 17.82 12.52
C HIS A 280 4.83 17.05 12.60
N PRO A 281 4.01 17.10 11.54
CA PRO A 281 2.74 16.40 11.52
C PRO A 281 3.00 14.89 11.63
N TYR A 282 2.28 14.21 12.53
CA TYR A 282 2.34 12.76 12.64
C TYR A 282 1.90 12.07 11.34
N GLY A 283 1.00 12.70 10.59
CA GLY A 283 0.43 12.11 9.38
C GLY A 283 -0.27 10.81 9.74
N THR A 284 0.23 9.70 9.22
CA THR A 284 -0.21 8.36 9.58
C THR A 284 0.86 7.56 10.32
N GLY A 285 2.02 8.14 10.67
CA GLY A 285 3.07 7.51 11.48
C GLY A 285 4.18 6.79 10.71
N GLU A 286 4.10 6.67 9.38
CA GLU A 286 5.12 6.02 8.55
C GLU A 286 6.50 6.67 8.70
N GLU A 287 6.57 7.99 8.83
CA GLU A 287 7.83 8.72 9.06
C GLU A 287 8.50 8.28 10.36
N LEU A 288 7.73 8.11 11.43
CA LEU A 288 8.22 7.61 12.72
C LEU A 288 8.65 6.14 12.60
N GLY A 289 7.90 5.32 11.87
CA GLY A 289 8.30 3.94 11.58
C GLY A 289 9.67 3.88 10.89
N ASN A 290 9.88 4.71 9.86
CA ASN A 290 11.16 4.80 9.16
C ASN A 290 12.27 5.32 10.07
N GLU A 291 11.97 6.26 10.96
CA GLU A 291 12.93 6.75 11.95
C GLU A 291 13.38 5.64 12.91
N VAL A 292 12.44 4.83 13.43
CA VAL A 292 12.76 3.68 14.30
C VAL A 292 13.65 2.68 13.57
N VAL A 293 13.35 2.37 12.30
CA VAL A 293 14.19 1.49 11.46
C VAL A 293 15.59 2.08 11.28
N SER A 294 15.70 3.39 11.05
CA SER A 294 17.00 4.07 10.92
C SER A 294 17.85 3.96 12.20
N VAL A 295 17.23 4.17 13.37
CA VAL A 295 17.91 4.00 14.67
C VAL A 295 18.27 2.54 14.92
N TYR A 296 17.43 1.59 14.50
CA TYR A 296 17.74 0.17 14.53
C TYR A 296 18.94 -0.19 13.65
N ASP A 297 19.07 0.39 12.45
CA ASP A 297 20.21 0.16 11.56
C ASP A 297 21.51 0.73 12.15
N GLU A 298 21.44 1.87 12.84
CA GLU A 298 22.55 2.39 13.64
C GLU A 298 22.94 1.46 14.77
N LEU A 299 21.98 1.01 15.58
CA LEU A 299 22.23 0.06 16.67
C LEU A 299 22.83 -1.24 16.14
N SER A 300 22.32 -1.75 15.02
CA SER A 300 22.82 -2.95 14.36
C SER A 300 24.28 -2.80 13.92
N ARG A 301 24.67 -1.61 13.42
CA ARG A 301 26.07 -1.29 13.09
C ARG A 301 26.94 -1.22 14.34
N THR A 302 26.46 -0.59 15.41
CA THR A 302 27.16 -0.54 16.71
C THR A 302 27.40 -1.96 17.24
N LEU A 303 26.36 -2.79 17.32
CA LEU A 303 26.45 -4.17 17.84
C LEU A 303 27.46 -5.03 17.08
N ARG A 304 27.57 -4.87 15.75
CA ARG A 304 28.56 -5.58 14.92
C ARG A 304 29.99 -5.07 15.10
N ARG A 305 30.18 -3.84 15.58
CA ARG A 305 31.49 -3.21 15.81
C ARG A 305 32.03 -3.43 17.23
N LEU A 306 31.20 -3.94 18.14
CA LEU A 306 31.63 -4.24 19.50
C LEU A 306 32.77 -5.26 19.48
N HIS A 307 33.91 -4.83 19.99
CA HIS A 307 35.06 -5.68 20.24
C HIS A 307 35.01 -6.17 21.69
N ASN A 308 35.79 -7.20 22.05
CA ASN A 308 35.85 -7.76 23.41
C ASN A 308 34.61 -8.54 23.88
N LEU A 309 33.65 -8.85 23.01
CA LEU A 309 32.68 -9.90 23.30
C LEU A 309 33.35 -11.28 23.20
N PRO A 310 32.99 -12.26 24.05
CA PRO A 310 33.61 -13.59 24.01
C PRO A 310 33.39 -14.36 22.69
N LEU A 311 32.36 -13.96 21.93
CA LEU A 311 32.05 -14.44 20.59
C LEU A 311 31.72 -13.21 19.74
N THR A 312 32.08 -13.25 18.45
CA THR A 312 31.74 -12.17 17.53
C THR A 312 30.26 -12.21 17.15
N VAL A 313 29.68 -11.04 16.86
CA VAL A 313 28.29 -10.93 16.38
C VAL A 313 28.24 -11.26 14.89
N SER A 314 27.51 -12.32 14.53
CA SER A 314 27.37 -12.76 13.14
C SER A 314 26.22 -12.06 12.42
N SER A 315 25.08 -11.89 13.09
CA SER A 315 23.93 -11.18 12.52
C SER A 315 23.09 -10.50 13.58
N VAL A 316 22.42 -9.42 13.17
CA VAL A 316 21.46 -8.66 13.99
C VAL A 316 20.18 -8.57 13.18
N ARG A 317 19.08 -9.07 13.72
CA ARG A 317 17.79 -9.17 13.02
C ARG A 317 16.64 -8.70 13.91
N GLY A 318 15.77 -7.87 13.36
CA GLY A 318 14.56 -7.39 14.03
C GLY A 318 13.44 -8.43 14.05
N THR A 319 12.61 -8.42 15.10
CA THR A 319 11.42 -9.29 15.20
C THR A 319 10.13 -8.56 15.51
N SER A 320 10.19 -7.30 15.96
CA SER A 320 8.99 -6.53 16.30
C SER A 320 8.27 -5.97 15.05
N PRO A 321 6.93 -5.78 15.13
CA PRO A 321 6.13 -5.16 14.06
C PRO A 321 6.65 -3.78 13.64
N THR A 322 7.21 -3.02 14.59
CA THR A 322 7.86 -1.73 14.36
C THR A 322 8.94 -1.78 13.29
N LEU A 323 9.74 -2.86 13.23
CA LEU A 323 10.87 -3.00 12.32
C LEU A 323 10.46 -3.46 10.92
N ARG A 324 9.25 -4.00 10.79
CA ARG A 324 8.60 -4.31 9.50
C ARG A 324 7.47 -3.33 9.14
N LEU A 325 7.39 -2.21 9.85
CA LEU A 325 6.48 -1.09 9.58
C LEU A 325 4.98 -1.48 9.69
N THR A 326 4.63 -2.51 10.46
CA THR A 326 3.24 -2.97 10.65
C THR A 326 2.70 -2.68 12.06
N GLU A 327 3.46 -1.95 12.89
CA GLU A 327 2.97 -1.46 14.18
C GLU A 327 1.83 -0.45 13.96
N VAL A 328 0.68 -0.64 14.63
CA VAL A 328 -0.52 0.20 14.37
C VAL A 328 -0.23 1.67 14.68
N PHE A 329 0.44 1.94 15.79
CA PHE A 329 0.94 3.26 16.15
C PHE A 329 2.44 3.14 16.44
N PRO A 330 3.31 3.49 15.48
CA PRO A 330 4.76 3.45 15.68
C PRO A 330 5.16 4.18 16.98
N PRO A 331 6.17 3.66 17.70
CA PRO A 331 6.55 4.19 19.01
C PRO A 331 6.93 5.66 18.88
N LEU A 332 6.38 6.49 19.76
CA LEU A 332 6.83 7.87 19.90
C LEU A 332 8.18 7.90 20.62
N LYS A 333 9.00 8.91 20.31
CA LYS A 333 10.25 9.12 21.03
C LYS A 333 9.98 9.38 22.50
N GLY A 334 10.59 8.54 23.32
CA GLY A 334 10.69 8.74 24.74
C GLY A 334 11.70 9.80 25.09
N THR A 335 11.35 10.57 26.10
CA THR A 335 12.36 11.23 26.91
C THR A 335 12.53 10.41 28.18
N LEU A 336 13.76 10.04 28.49
CA LEU A 336 14.08 9.58 29.84
C LEU A 336 13.91 10.78 30.76
N SER A 337 12.80 10.81 31.51
CA SER A 337 12.66 11.76 32.61
C SER A 337 13.47 11.22 33.76
N THR A 338 14.57 11.87 34.11
CA THR A 338 15.48 11.38 35.15
C THR A 338 14.94 11.51 36.57
N ASP A 339 13.68 11.90 36.75
CA ASP A 339 13.17 12.19 38.08
C ASP A 339 11.83 11.48 38.36
N PHE A 340 11.69 10.51 39.32
CA PHE A 340 10.54 9.92 40.13
C PHE A 340 10.38 10.16 41.74
N GLY A 341 9.72 11.22 42.25
CA GLY A 341 9.47 12.05 43.49
C GLY A 341 8.59 11.45 44.58
N THR A 342 8.54 12.00 45.81
CA THR A 342 7.42 11.71 46.74
C THR A 342 6.89 12.98 47.40
N CYS A 343 5.55 13.11 47.45
CA CYS A 343 4.84 14.18 48.14
C CYS A 343 3.89 13.56 49.18
N PHE A 344 3.93 14.10 50.40
CA PHE A 344 3.09 13.65 51.51
C PHE A 344 1.93 14.62 51.71
N VAL A 345 0.69 14.13 51.66
CA VAL A 345 -0.51 14.93 51.98
C VAL A 345 -1.31 14.20 53.06
N GLN A 346 -1.24 14.75 54.28
CA GLN A 346 -1.99 14.42 55.50
C GLN A 346 -2.04 12.93 55.92
N ASP A 347 -2.58 12.02 55.10
CA ASP A 347 -2.68 10.57 55.36
C ASP A 347 -2.40 9.67 54.12
N ASN A 348 -2.05 10.25 52.96
CA ASN A 348 -1.73 9.51 51.74
C ASN A 348 -0.33 9.85 51.22
N VAL A 349 0.36 8.84 50.66
CA VAL A 349 1.67 8.99 50.00
C VAL A 349 1.48 8.84 48.50
N TYR A 350 1.85 9.87 47.73
CA TYR A 350 1.84 9.83 46.26
C TYR A 350 3.27 9.75 45.72
N MET A 351 3.48 8.91 44.69
CA MET A 351 4.70 8.98 43.86
C MET A 351 4.58 10.12 42.84
N MET A 352 5.56 11.01 42.88
CA MET A 352 5.86 12.15 41.99
C MET A 352 7.16 11.85 41.20
N PRO A 353 7.83 12.81 40.50
CA PRO A 353 9.24 12.86 39.95
C PRO A 353 10.47 13.37 40.87
N LEU A 354 11.64 12.65 41.08
CA LEU A 354 12.76 12.66 42.11
C LEU A 354 14.16 12.57 41.44
N PRO A 355 15.17 13.31 41.91
CA PRO A 355 16.24 13.92 41.10
C PRO A 355 17.38 13.03 40.52
N PHE A 356 17.28 11.68 40.52
CA PHE A 356 18.45 10.80 40.27
C PHE A 356 18.22 9.48 39.48
N LYS A 357 17.07 9.23 38.83
CA LYS A 357 16.80 7.99 38.06
C LYS A 357 16.03 8.21 36.75
N ALA A 358 16.64 7.79 35.65
CA ALA A 358 16.07 7.79 34.30
C ALA A 358 14.82 6.88 34.18
N HIS A 359 13.63 7.47 34.15
CA HIS A 359 12.34 6.83 33.89
C HIS A 359 11.89 7.07 32.45
N ILE A 360 11.66 5.99 31.72
CA ILE A 360 10.93 6.02 30.45
C ILE A 360 9.45 5.86 30.81
N PRO A 361 8.51 6.63 30.22
CA PRO A 361 7.09 6.33 30.32
C PRO A 361 6.84 4.85 29.99
N HIS A 362 6.06 4.14 30.82
CA HIS A 362 5.69 2.73 30.58
C HIS A 362 4.96 2.48 29.24
N LEU A 363 4.57 3.56 28.57
CA LEU A 363 3.84 3.59 27.32
C LEU A 363 4.72 3.48 26.07
N ILE A 364 6.05 3.37 26.18
CA ILE A 364 6.93 3.24 24.99
C ILE A 364 7.03 1.77 24.56
N PRO A 365 6.54 1.42 23.35
CA PRO A 365 6.68 0.07 22.82
C PRO A 365 8.15 -0.34 22.68
N VAL A 366 8.46 -1.56 23.11
CA VAL A 366 9.81 -2.13 23.05
C VAL A 366 10.00 -2.90 21.75
N SER A 367 11.02 -2.54 20.98
CA SER A 367 11.36 -3.22 19.71
C SER A 367 12.38 -4.33 19.96
N THR A 368 11.99 -5.58 19.73
CA THR A 368 12.84 -6.75 19.96
C THR A 368 13.78 -7.00 18.78
N VAL A 369 15.04 -7.26 19.11
CA VAL A 369 16.16 -7.52 18.20
C VAL A 369 16.85 -8.80 18.63
N VAL A 370 17.06 -9.72 17.70
CA VAL A 370 17.77 -10.97 17.90
C VAL A 370 19.18 -10.86 17.33
N VAL A 371 20.16 -11.21 18.14
CA VAL A 371 21.59 -11.20 17.80
C VAL A 371 22.07 -12.64 17.74
N HIS A 372 22.51 -13.07 16.56
CA HIS A 372 23.20 -14.33 16.39
C HIS A 372 24.69 -14.11 16.60
N MET A 373 25.29 -15.00 17.38
CA MET A 373 26.75 -15.04 17.56
C MET A 373 27.38 -15.91 16.47
N GLU A 374 28.70 -15.87 16.35
CA GLU A 374 29.43 -16.83 15.51
C GLU A 374 29.16 -18.28 15.94
N ALA A 375 29.21 -19.21 14.97
CA ALA A 375 28.99 -20.61 15.23
C ALA A 375 30.12 -21.18 16.11
N THR A 376 29.75 -21.77 17.26
CA THR A 376 30.71 -22.37 18.19
C THR A 376 30.15 -23.66 18.77
N GLY A 377 31.02 -24.66 18.92
CA GLY A 377 30.71 -25.90 19.64
C GLY A 377 30.79 -25.76 21.17
N LYS A 378 31.23 -24.59 21.68
CA LYS A 378 31.48 -24.35 23.10
C LYS A 378 30.22 -24.05 23.93
N TRP A 379 29.05 -23.97 23.29
CA TRP A 379 27.78 -23.84 24.02
C TRP A 379 27.55 -25.10 24.89
N PRO A 380 27.09 -24.96 26.15
CA PRO A 380 26.78 -26.11 27.00
C PRO A 380 25.80 -27.10 26.36
N ASP A 381 25.88 -28.37 26.75
CA ASP A 381 24.94 -29.43 26.36
C ASP A 381 23.70 -29.51 27.26
N ASP A 382 23.65 -28.70 28.31
CA ASP A 382 22.50 -28.55 29.20
C ASP A 382 21.78 -27.22 28.92
N LEU A 383 20.44 -27.26 28.88
CA LEU A 383 19.61 -26.10 28.53
C LEU A 383 19.71 -24.99 29.59
N GLU A 384 19.74 -25.32 30.88
CA GLU A 384 19.83 -24.33 31.94
C GLU A 384 21.23 -23.69 31.98
N ALA A 385 22.27 -24.50 31.83
CA ALA A 385 23.64 -24.04 31.70
C ALA A 385 23.80 -23.09 30.49
N LEU A 386 23.21 -23.43 29.33
CA LEU A 386 23.22 -22.58 28.15
C LEU A 386 22.56 -21.23 28.42
N ARG A 387 21.41 -21.21 29.10
CA ARG A 387 20.72 -19.97 29.49
C ARG A 387 21.55 -19.10 30.44
N ARG A 388 22.23 -19.71 31.42
CA ARG A 388 23.13 -18.98 32.32
C ARG A 388 24.32 -18.38 31.57
N VAL A 389 24.87 -19.10 30.59
CA VAL A 389 25.92 -18.56 29.71
C VAL A 389 25.38 -17.39 28.89
N LYS A 390 24.18 -17.50 28.29
CA LYS A 390 23.53 -16.37 27.60
C LYS A 390 23.40 -15.15 28.51
N ALA A 391 22.91 -15.32 29.74
CA ALA A 391 22.81 -14.25 30.72
C ALA A 391 24.17 -13.56 31.00
N ALA A 392 25.27 -14.34 31.07
CA ALA A 392 26.61 -13.77 31.21
C ALA A 392 27.05 -12.95 29.97
N PHE A 393 26.67 -13.40 28.76
CA PHE A 393 26.85 -12.60 27.55
C PHE A 393 26.02 -11.32 27.57
N HIS A 394 24.77 -11.37 28.04
CA HIS A 394 23.92 -10.19 28.19
C HIS A 394 24.52 -9.16 29.15
N LEU A 395 25.07 -9.59 30.30
CA LEU A 395 25.79 -8.70 31.22
C LEU A 395 27.00 -8.04 30.56
N THR A 396 27.79 -8.83 29.83
CA THR A 396 28.98 -8.32 29.12
C THR A 396 28.59 -7.32 28.03
N LEU A 397 27.56 -7.64 27.25
CA LEU A 397 27.02 -6.78 26.20
C LEU A 397 26.50 -5.45 26.78
N ALA A 398 25.73 -5.51 27.86
CA ALA A 398 25.20 -4.32 28.51
C ALA A 398 26.30 -3.42 29.07
N ARG A 399 27.38 -4.01 29.58
CA ARG A 399 28.57 -3.28 30.02
C ARG A 399 29.28 -2.59 28.85
N LEU A 400 29.59 -3.32 27.77
CA LEU A 400 30.28 -2.75 26.61
C LEU A 400 29.48 -1.61 25.96
N LEU A 401 28.17 -1.77 25.79
CA LEU A 401 27.30 -0.71 25.26
C LEU A 401 27.25 0.53 26.16
N ARG A 402 27.46 0.38 27.48
CA ARG A 402 27.47 1.48 28.44
C ARG A 402 28.82 2.18 28.48
N ASP A 403 29.89 1.41 28.48
CA ASP A 403 31.25 1.91 28.66
C ASP A 403 31.81 2.48 27.35
N ASP A 404 31.63 1.78 26.22
CA ASP A 404 32.22 2.15 24.93
C ASP A 404 31.32 3.09 24.11
N GLU A 405 30.00 2.90 24.16
CA GLU A 405 29.03 3.62 23.32
C GLU A 405 28.16 4.61 24.12
N HIS A 406 28.36 4.69 25.44
CA HIS A 406 27.63 5.57 26.37
C HIS A 406 26.09 5.43 26.29
N LEU A 407 25.61 4.24 25.94
CA LEU A 407 24.17 3.94 25.88
C LEU A 407 23.64 3.53 27.24
N ILE A 408 22.35 3.82 27.47
CA ILE A 408 21.66 3.42 28.69
C ILE A 408 21.13 2.00 28.49
N THR A 409 21.60 1.07 29.33
CA THR A 409 21.26 -0.34 29.23
C THR A 409 20.74 -0.92 30.55
N ALA A 410 19.76 -1.83 30.45
CA ALA A 410 19.25 -2.64 31.55
C ALA A 410 19.40 -4.13 31.18
N ALA A 411 20.28 -4.84 31.89
CA ALA A 411 20.55 -6.25 31.64
C ALA A 411 19.59 -7.15 32.43
N HIS A 412 19.01 -8.14 31.74
CA HIS A 412 18.19 -9.20 32.30
C HIS A 412 18.74 -10.57 31.87
N PRO A 413 18.35 -11.68 32.53
CA PRO A 413 18.86 -13.01 32.17
C PRO A 413 18.56 -13.45 30.73
N GLU A 414 17.46 -12.97 30.15
CA GLU A 414 17.02 -13.37 28.80
C GLU A 414 17.31 -12.33 27.72
N TYR A 415 17.57 -11.07 28.11
CA TYR A 415 17.71 -9.94 27.18
C TYR A 415 18.43 -8.74 27.80
N VAL A 416 18.83 -7.79 26.96
CA VAL A 416 19.30 -6.46 27.38
C VAL A 416 18.38 -5.41 26.75
N ASP A 417 17.76 -4.57 27.56
CA ASP A 417 17.04 -3.41 27.07
C ASP A 417 18.02 -2.24 26.87
N VAL A 418 18.02 -1.65 25.68
CA VAL A 418 18.92 -0.59 25.24
C VAL A 418 18.10 0.63 24.85
N PHE A 419 18.33 1.75 25.51
CA PHE A 419 17.71 3.02 25.12
C PHE A 419 18.64 3.79 24.18
N LYS A 420 18.15 4.06 22.96
CA LYS A 420 18.89 4.79 21.92
C LYS A 420 17.96 5.75 21.18
N SER A 421 18.34 7.02 21.11
CA SER A 421 17.65 8.06 20.34
C SER A 421 16.14 8.20 20.65
N GLY A 422 15.73 7.92 21.89
CA GLY A 422 14.33 7.97 22.32
C GLY A 422 13.57 6.65 22.22
N PHE A 423 14.17 5.59 21.68
CA PHE A 423 13.54 4.29 21.50
C PHE A 423 14.17 3.21 22.39
N VAL A 424 13.39 2.19 22.73
CA VAL A 424 13.84 1.04 23.53
C VAL A 424 13.95 -0.19 22.65
N PHE A 425 15.15 -0.76 22.60
CA PHE A 425 15.43 -2.01 21.89
C PHE A 425 15.73 -3.13 22.86
N ARG A 426 14.99 -4.23 22.77
CA ARG A 426 15.24 -5.45 23.54
C ARG A 426 16.14 -6.39 22.76
N VAL A 427 17.40 -6.45 23.14
CA VAL A 427 18.42 -7.27 22.49
C VAL A 427 18.47 -8.66 23.12
N ARG A 428 18.08 -9.68 22.35
CA ARG A 428 18.13 -11.10 22.72
C ARG A 428 19.26 -11.79 21.97
N ILE A 429 20.01 -12.65 22.66
CA ILE A 429 21.06 -13.46 22.02
C ILE A 429 20.43 -14.78 21.60
N ALA A 430 20.57 -15.17 20.34
CA ALA A 430 20.16 -16.46 19.82
C ALA A 430 21.34 -17.42 19.75
N ALA A 431 21.12 -18.67 20.16
CA ALA A 431 22.06 -19.77 20.01
C ALA A 431 21.35 -20.93 19.32
N HIS A 432 21.80 -21.31 18.11
CA HIS A 432 21.16 -22.39 17.34
C HIS A 432 21.06 -23.72 18.10
N LYS A 433 22.02 -24.01 18.99
CA LYS A 433 22.02 -25.21 19.84
C LYS A 433 20.83 -25.24 20.81
N GLU A 434 20.29 -24.10 21.21
CA GLU A 434 19.18 -23.97 22.16
C GLU A 434 17.90 -24.64 21.64
N ILE A 435 17.60 -24.50 20.34
CA ILE A 435 16.45 -25.17 19.70
C ILE A 435 16.61 -26.70 19.77
N GLY A 436 17.80 -27.19 19.45
CA GLY A 436 18.11 -28.63 19.48
C GLY A 436 18.00 -29.23 20.88
N LEU A 437 18.48 -28.53 21.91
CA LEU A 437 18.36 -28.95 23.31
C LEU A 437 16.90 -28.89 23.80
N ALA A 438 16.14 -27.88 23.39
CA ALA A 438 14.72 -27.77 23.73
C ALA A 438 13.84 -28.87 23.11
N ARG A 439 14.28 -29.51 22.02
CA ARG A 439 13.62 -30.68 21.42
C ARG A 439 13.90 -31.97 22.20
N GLN A 440 14.84 -31.98 23.14
CA GLN A 440 15.14 -33.17 23.93
C GLN A 440 14.10 -33.33 25.05
N SER A 441 13.38 -34.44 25.03
CA SER A 441 12.44 -34.83 26.10
C SER A 441 12.91 -36.14 26.73
N VAL A 442 13.03 -36.15 28.07
CA VAL A 442 13.43 -37.36 28.81
C VAL A 442 12.18 -38.20 29.08
N THR A 443 12.18 -39.42 28.56
CA THR A 443 11.10 -40.40 28.86
C THR A 443 11.25 -40.93 30.30
N PRO A 444 10.18 -41.50 30.91
CA PRO A 444 10.26 -42.07 32.26
C PRO A 444 11.33 -43.15 32.45
N ASN A 445 11.77 -43.77 31.36
CA ASN A 445 12.81 -44.81 31.34
C ASN A 445 14.23 -44.25 31.14
N GLY A 446 14.42 -42.92 31.16
CA GLY A 446 15.71 -42.26 31.00
C GLY A 446 16.20 -42.12 29.55
N ALA A 447 15.44 -42.59 28.55
CA ALA A 447 15.80 -42.41 27.14
C ALA A 447 15.43 -41.00 26.65
N ILE A 448 16.36 -40.36 25.92
CA ILE A 448 16.16 -39.04 25.30
C ILE A 448 15.39 -39.24 24.00
N LYS A 449 14.18 -38.66 23.92
CA LYS A 449 13.39 -38.59 22.70
C LYS A 449 13.45 -37.18 22.14
N ILE A 450 13.90 -37.05 20.89
CA ILE A 450 13.88 -35.78 20.16
C ILE A 450 12.46 -35.61 19.60
N LYS A 451 11.75 -34.61 20.10
CA LYS A 451 10.42 -34.23 19.62
C LYS A 451 10.25 -32.73 19.80
N ASP A 452 9.56 -32.07 18.89
CA ASP A 452 9.18 -30.67 19.09
C ASP A 452 8.33 -30.51 20.35
N THR A 453 8.79 -29.61 21.21
CA THR A 453 8.12 -29.17 22.43
C THR A 453 7.56 -27.76 22.20
N GLU A 454 6.59 -27.33 23.01
CA GLU A 454 6.10 -25.94 22.95
C GLU A 454 7.24 -24.92 23.11
N LEU A 455 8.22 -25.25 23.94
CA LEU A 455 9.39 -24.42 24.18
C LEU A 455 10.32 -24.37 22.96
N SER A 456 10.58 -25.50 22.28
CA SER A 456 11.40 -25.49 21.06
C SER A 456 10.72 -24.72 19.94
N SER A 457 9.42 -24.89 19.74
CA SER A 457 8.65 -24.16 18.73
C SER A 457 8.63 -22.66 19.00
N LYS A 458 8.52 -22.25 20.27
CA LYS A 458 8.58 -20.83 20.65
C LYS A 458 9.95 -20.21 20.34
N ILE A 459 11.04 -20.89 20.67
CA ILE A 459 12.39 -20.38 20.42
C ILE A 459 12.63 -20.30 18.90
N GLU A 460 12.27 -21.34 18.14
CA GLU A 460 12.40 -21.36 16.69
C GLU A 460 11.59 -20.23 16.02
N LEU A 461 10.36 -20.00 16.50
CA LEU A 461 9.54 -18.88 16.05
C LEU A 461 10.22 -17.53 16.31
N GLU A 462 10.67 -17.29 17.55
CA GLU A 462 11.25 -16.01 17.96
C GLU A 462 12.62 -15.73 17.35
N THR A 463 13.47 -16.75 17.14
CA THR A 463 14.87 -16.55 16.73
C THR A 463 15.15 -16.82 15.26
N GLU A 464 14.30 -17.57 14.56
CA GLU A 464 14.54 -17.93 13.15
C GLU A 464 13.38 -17.48 12.24
N ILE A 465 12.13 -17.81 12.57
CA ILE A 465 10.97 -17.55 11.70
C ILE A 465 10.60 -16.06 11.68
N LEU A 466 10.38 -15.42 12.84
CA LEU A 466 10.00 -14.01 12.94
C LEU A 466 11.03 -13.05 12.33
N PRO A 467 12.36 -13.25 12.50
CA PRO A 467 13.35 -12.47 11.77
C PRO A 467 13.21 -12.57 10.25
N GLY A 468 12.92 -13.78 9.75
CA GLY A 468 12.70 -14.02 8.33
C GLY A 468 11.44 -13.31 7.82
N LEU A 469 10.34 -13.41 8.57
CA LEU A 469 9.08 -12.71 8.28
C LEU A 469 9.28 -11.19 8.28
N THR A 470 9.94 -10.65 9.31
CA THR A 470 10.22 -9.21 9.44
C THR A 470 11.01 -8.69 8.25
N SER A 471 12.04 -9.42 7.81
CA SER A 471 12.82 -9.03 6.64
C SER A 471 11.99 -9.07 5.35
N ALA A 472 11.15 -10.11 5.17
CA ALA A 472 10.31 -10.24 3.99
C ALA A 472 9.24 -9.14 3.91
N LEU A 473 8.54 -8.87 5.01
CA LEU A 473 7.51 -7.83 5.07
C LEU A 473 8.09 -6.42 4.98
N HIS A 474 9.27 -6.19 5.56
CA HIS A 474 9.99 -4.94 5.36
C HIS A 474 10.31 -4.75 3.86
N GLY A 475 10.80 -5.79 3.18
CA GLY A 475 11.04 -5.75 1.74
C GLY A 475 9.77 -5.48 0.92
N LEU A 476 8.64 -6.10 1.30
CA LEU A 476 7.34 -5.86 0.67
C LEU A 476 6.91 -4.40 0.78
N GLN A 477 7.10 -3.77 1.94
CA GLN A 477 6.83 -2.33 2.12
C GLN A 477 7.71 -1.43 1.24
N GLN A 478 8.96 -1.81 0.99
CA GLN A 478 9.84 -1.06 0.08
C GLN A 478 9.38 -1.16 -1.39
N GLN A 479 8.79 -2.30 -1.76
CA GLN A 479 8.23 -2.51 -3.10
C GLN A 479 6.86 -1.81 -3.25
N HIS A 480 6.05 -1.83 -2.19
CA HIS A 480 4.68 -1.33 -2.19
C HIS A 480 4.43 -0.41 -1.00
N SER A 481 4.55 0.89 -1.24
CA SER A 481 4.52 1.91 -0.19
C SER A 481 3.23 1.98 0.63
N THR A 482 2.11 1.46 0.13
CA THR A 482 0.80 1.47 0.82
C THR A 482 0.56 0.26 1.70
N PHE A 483 1.40 -0.78 1.63
CA PHE A 483 1.21 -2.03 2.36
C PHE A 483 1.13 -1.81 3.88
N SER A 484 2.05 -1.04 4.43
CA SER A 484 2.12 -0.71 5.86
C SER A 484 0.81 -0.09 6.35
N ALA A 485 0.32 0.94 5.66
CA ALA A 485 -0.92 1.61 6.04
C ALA A 485 -2.13 0.66 5.94
N ALA A 486 -2.25 -0.12 4.86
CA ALA A 486 -3.32 -1.12 4.71
C ALA A 486 -3.28 -2.21 5.80
N CYS A 487 -2.09 -2.73 6.13
CA CYS A 487 -1.90 -3.74 7.17
C CYS A 487 -2.24 -3.18 8.55
N ARG A 488 -1.83 -1.94 8.85
CA ARG A 488 -2.15 -1.27 10.12
C ARG A 488 -3.65 -1.01 10.27
N LEU A 489 -4.35 -0.66 9.18
CA LEU A 489 -5.82 -0.59 9.14
C LEU A 489 -6.45 -1.97 9.41
N ALA A 490 -5.93 -3.03 8.80
CA ALA A 490 -6.39 -4.40 9.05
C ALA A 490 -6.23 -4.81 10.52
N LYS A 491 -5.06 -4.58 11.12
CA LYS A 491 -4.81 -4.83 12.55
C LYS A 491 -5.75 -4.04 13.44
N ARG A 492 -5.96 -2.75 13.15
CA ARG A 492 -6.88 -1.89 13.90
C ARG A 492 -8.33 -2.36 13.78
N TRP A 493 -8.75 -2.83 12.61
CA TRP A 493 -10.08 -3.41 12.40
C TRP A 493 -10.26 -4.68 13.22
N VAL A 494 -9.33 -5.64 13.16
CA VAL A 494 -9.38 -6.87 13.97
C VAL A 494 -9.44 -6.56 15.47
N ALA A 495 -8.64 -5.61 15.94
CA ALA A 495 -8.66 -5.16 17.33
C ALA A 495 -10.00 -4.51 17.71
N SER A 496 -10.63 -3.73 16.82
CA SER A 496 -11.94 -3.12 17.05
C SER A 496 -13.08 -4.13 17.19
N HIS A 497 -12.89 -5.35 16.67
CA HIS A 497 -13.80 -6.49 16.85
C HIS A 497 -13.44 -7.38 18.03
N LEU A 498 -12.50 -6.96 18.89
CA LEU A 498 -12.02 -7.72 20.07
C LEU A 498 -11.39 -9.08 19.71
N LEU A 499 -10.83 -9.21 18.51
CA LEU A 499 -10.24 -10.46 18.01
C LEU A 499 -8.71 -10.50 18.10
N SER A 500 -8.06 -9.45 18.62
CA SER A 500 -6.59 -9.35 18.69
C SER A 500 -5.92 -10.41 19.56
N ASN A 501 -6.64 -11.01 20.51
CA ASN A 501 -6.13 -12.11 21.34
C ASN A 501 -6.37 -13.50 20.73
N HIS A 502 -7.14 -13.57 19.64
CA HIS A 502 -7.50 -14.82 18.95
C HIS A 502 -6.76 -14.99 17.63
N VAL A 503 -6.37 -13.88 17.00
CA VAL A 503 -5.61 -13.87 15.75
C VAL A 503 -4.28 -13.16 16.01
N SER A 504 -3.17 -13.86 15.78
CA SER A 504 -1.84 -13.27 15.98
C SER A 504 -1.57 -12.15 14.97
N GLU A 505 -0.68 -11.23 15.32
CA GLU A 505 -0.33 -10.12 14.42
C GLU A 505 0.29 -10.63 13.12
N GLU A 506 1.14 -11.66 13.20
CA GLU A 506 1.77 -12.29 12.04
C GLU A 506 0.73 -12.86 11.07
N CYS A 507 -0.37 -13.42 11.60
CA CYS A 507 -1.45 -13.93 10.76
C CYS A 507 -2.12 -12.79 9.99
N ILE A 508 -2.45 -11.67 10.65
CA ILE A 508 -3.05 -10.49 10.02
C ILE A 508 -2.10 -9.90 8.96
N GLU A 509 -0.81 -9.84 9.28
CA GLU A 509 0.23 -9.33 8.39
C GLU A 509 0.42 -10.20 7.15
N LEU A 510 0.38 -11.53 7.30
CA LEU A 510 0.43 -12.47 6.19
C LEU A 510 -0.80 -12.34 5.29
N LEU A 511 -1.99 -12.26 5.87
CA LEU A 511 -3.24 -12.04 5.12
C LEU A 511 -3.22 -10.72 4.35
N ALA A 512 -2.73 -9.64 4.97
CA ALA A 512 -2.55 -8.37 4.30
C ALA A 512 -1.49 -8.48 3.19
N ALA A 513 -0.37 -9.18 3.42
CA ALA A 513 0.67 -9.38 2.42
C ALA A 513 0.18 -10.18 1.21
N ALA A 514 -0.73 -11.13 1.41
CA ALA A 514 -1.33 -11.91 0.32
C ALA A 514 -2.01 -11.02 -0.74
N VAL A 515 -2.65 -9.94 -0.32
CA VAL A 515 -3.32 -8.96 -1.21
C VAL A 515 -2.32 -8.25 -2.13
N TYR A 516 -1.07 -8.09 -1.70
CA TYR A 516 -0.02 -7.41 -2.47
C TYR A 516 0.82 -8.37 -3.31
N ILE A 517 1.10 -9.57 -2.78
CA ILE A 517 1.92 -10.59 -3.44
C ILE A 517 1.14 -11.32 -4.53
N SER A 518 -0.14 -11.61 -4.25
CA SER A 518 -1.03 -12.33 -5.15
C SER A 518 -2.28 -11.49 -5.41
N PRO A 519 -2.17 -10.35 -6.15
CA PRO A 519 -3.26 -9.40 -6.29
C PRO A 519 -4.40 -9.88 -7.21
N ALA A 520 -4.19 -10.97 -7.95
CA ALA A 520 -5.15 -11.53 -8.89
C ALA A 520 -6.53 -11.76 -8.23
N PRO A 521 -7.64 -11.44 -8.93
CA PRO A 521 -7.75 -10.98 -10.32
C PRO A 521 -7.43 -9.50 -10.59
N TYR A 522 -7.04 -8.75 -9.56
CA TYR A 522 -6.73 -7.33 -9.68
C TYR A 522 -5.22 -7.09 -9.88
N VAL A 523 -4.84 -5.81 -10.01
CA VAL A 523 -3.46 -5.34 -9.87
C VAL A 523 -3.12 -5.01 -8.42
N VAL A 524 -1.84 -4.83 -8.08
CA VAL A 524 -1.43 -4.45 -6.71
C VAL A 524 -2.11 -3.13 -6.28
N PRO A 525 -2.68 -3.04 -5.06
CA PRO A 525 -3.34 -1.81 -4.62
C PRO A 525 -2.34 -0.70 -4.31
N ASN A 526 -2.62 0.49 -4.83
CA ASN A 526 -1.80 1.69 -4.66
C ASN A 526 -2.42 2.70 -3.69
N SER A 527 -3.48 2.32 -2.97
CA SER A 527 -4.09 3.07 -1.85
C SER A 527 -4.27 2.17 -0.63
N ALA A 528 -4.16 2.75 0.57
CA ALA A 528 -4.29 2.02 1.82
C ALA A 528 -5.73 1.52 2.02
N ARG A 529 -6.72 2.34 1.64
CA ARG A 529 -8.14 1.97 1.62
C ARG A 529 -8.38 0.71 0.78
N LEU A 530 -7.83 0.67 -0.44
CA LEU A 530 -8.08 -0.45 -1.34
C LEU A 530 -7.42 -1.74 -0.85
N GLY A 531 -6.18 -1.65 -0.34
CA GLY A 531 -5.50 -2.79 0.28
C GLY A 531 -6.31 -3.36 1.45
N PHE A 532 -6.84 -2.49 2.32
CA PHE A 532 -7.70 -2.89 3.43
C PHE A 532 -9.04 -3.49 2.96
N GLN A 533 -9.70 -2.89 1.97
CA GLN A 533 -10.96 -3.42 1.43
C GLN A 533 -10.79 -4.81 0.80
N ARG A 534 -9.67 -5.04 0.11
CA ARG A 534 -9.34 -6.35 -0.46
C ARG A 534 -8.94 -7.37 0.60
N PHE A 535 -8.30 -6.95 1.69
CA PHE A 535 -8.10 -7.80 2.87
C PHE A 535 -9.43 -8.30 3.44
N LEU A 536 -10.44 -7.41 3.59
CA LEU A 536 -11.78 -7.82 4.02
C LEU A 536 -12.46 -8.75 3.02
N ALA A 537 -12.29 -8.50 1.72
CA ALA A 537 -12.83 -9.36 0.68
C ALA A 537 -12.17 -10.75 0.69
N LEU A 538 -10.87 -10.85 0.96
CA LEU A 538 -10.16 -12.13 1.13
C LEU A 538 -10.74 -12.89 2.30
N LEU A 539 -10.90 -12.25 3.47
CA LEU A 539 -11.52 -12.87 4.64
C LEU A 539 -12.93 -13.40 4.37
N ALA A 540 -13.74 -12.64 3.64
CA ALA A 540 -15.15 -12.95 3.39
C ALA A 540 -15.36 -14.04 2.32
N ASN A 541 -14.51 -14.08 1.29
CA ASN A 541 -14.76 -14.93 0.12
C ASN A 541 -13.85 -16.16 0.04
N HIS A 542 -12.76 -16.22 0.81
CA HIS A 542 -11.85 -17.38 0.80
C HIS A 542 -12.47 -18.58 1.51
N ASP A 543 -12.47 -19.76 0.87
CA ASP A 543 -12.95 -21.01 1.48
C ASP A 543 -11.87 -21.62 2.39
N TRP A 544 -11.83 -21.14 3.64
CA TRP A 544 -10.89 -21.58 4.67
C TRP A 544 -10.99 -23.08 5.00
N ALA A 545 -12.10 -23.74 4.69
CA ALA A 545 -12.30 -25.16 5.00
C ALA A 545 -11.71 -26.08 3.93
N ARG A 546 -11.68 -25.63 2.68
CA ARG A 546 -11.27 -26.46 1.54
C ARG A 546 -9.94 -26.05 0.91
N GLN A 547 -9.57 -24.77 1.00
CA GLN A 547 -8.42 -24.23 0.31
C GLN A 547 -7.43 -23.58 1.30
N PRO A 548 -6.17 -24.07 1.37
CA PRO A 548 -5.14 -23.38 2.12
C PRO A 548 -4.73 -22.09 1.39
N LEU A 549 -4.49 -21.01 2.15
CA LEU A 549 -3.89 -19.80 1.59
C LEU A 549 -2.36 -19.96 1.57
N ILE A 550 -1.77 -20.02 0.38
CA ILE A 550 -0.32 -20.16 0.19
C ILE A 550 0.27 -18.81 -0.24
N ILE A 551 1.24 -18.31 0.51
CA ILE A 551 1.86 -16.99 0.28
C ILE A 551 3.34 -17.18 0.00
N ASN A 552 3.78 -16.88 -1.23
CA ASN A 552 5.18 -16.98 -1.63
C ASN A 552 5.98 -15.73 -1.25
N LEU A 553 6.33 -15.62 0.03
CA LEU A 553 7.15 -14.52 0.53
C LEU A 553 8.58 -14.60 -0.02
N ALA A 554 9.02 -13.54 -0.70
CA ALA A 554 10.38 -13.39 -1.25
C ALA A 554 10.79 -14.51 -2.22
N ASP A 555 9.84 -15.00 -3.01
CA ASP A 555 10.05 -16.03 -4.05
C ASP A 555 10.72 -17.33 -3.57
N LYS A 556 10.58 -17.64 -2.29
CA LYS A 556 11.22 -18.84 -1.69
C LYS A 556 10.66 -20.16 -2.22
N PHE A 557 9.45 -20.15 -2.79
CA PHE A 557 8.80 -21.35 -3.36
C PHE A 557 9.03 -21.51 -4.88
N THR A 558 10.00 -20.81 -5.49
CA THR A 558 10.30 -21.05 -6.91
C THR A 558 10.68 -22.51 -7.16
N SER A 559 9.95 -23.18 -8.05
CA SER A 559 10.44 -24.39 -8.69
C SER A 559 11.73 -24.04 -9.42
N LYS A 560 12.79 -24.82 -9.18
CA LYS A 560 13.99 -24.79 -10.03
C LYS A 560 13.65 -25.08 -11.49
#